data_AF-A0AAJ7NGB5-F1
#
_entry.id   AF-A0AAJ7NGB5-F1
#
_cell.length_a   1.000
_cell.length_b   1.000
_cell.length_c   1.000
_cell.angle_alpha   90.00
_cell.angle_beta   90.00
_cell.angle_gamma   90.00
#
_symmetry.space_group_name_H-M   'P 1'
#
loop_
_entity.id
_entity.type
_entity.pdbx_description
1 polymer ?
#
loop_
_entity_poly.entity_id
_entity_poly.type
_entity_poly.pdbx_seq_one_letter_code
_entity_poly.pdbx_strand_id
1 'polypeptide(L)'
;IGPCGVNADCKVLDTSPVRTMICECIPGYRGNAVVRCDKTNVCPVEKGEIIDEYGNCICPPGSAKDETEVCVPCRKQSGMIINEEGYCVCAL
;
A
#
# COMPACT_ATOMS: atom_id res chain seq x y z
N ILE A 1 -11.76 -27.15 2.36
CA ILE A 1 -11.90 -26.06 1.38
C ILE A 1 -13.01 -25.16 1.88
N GLY A 2 -12.68 -23.91 2.22
CA GLY A 2 -13.69 -22.90 2.54
C GLY A 2 -14.32 -22.38 1.25
N PRO A 3 -15.46 -21.67 1.34
CA PRO A 3 -16.15 -21.15 0.15
C PRO A 3 -15.38 -20.04 -0.58
N CYS A 4 -14.39 -19.43 0.08
CA CYS A 4 -13.52 -18.40 -0.47
C CYS A 4 -12.05 -18.87 -0.53
N GLY A 5 -11.25 -18.14 -1.30
CA GLY A 5 -9.83 -18.39 -1.48
C GLY A 5 -9.00 -18.19 -0.20
N VAL A 6 -7.71 -18.49 -0.28
CA VAL A 6 -6.78 -18.31 0.86
C VAL A 6 -6.67 -16.83 1.22
N ASN A 7 -6.68 -16.50 2.52
CA ASN A 7 -6.66 -15.13 3.07
C ASN A 7 -7.88 -14.27 2.65
N ALA A 8 -9.03 -14.91 2.39
CA ALA A 8 -10.30 -14.24 2.16
C ALA A 8 -11.32 -14.65 3.22
N ASP A 9 -12.24 -13.73 3.52
CA ASP A 9 -13.39 -13.95 4.40
C ASP A 9 -14.69 -13.98 3.59
N CYS A 10 -15.65 -14.73 4.09
CA CYS A 10 -16.94 -14.98 3.47
C CYS A 10 -17.99 -14.08 4.10
N LYS A 11 -18.54 -13.12 3.36
CA LYS A 11 -19.60 -12.24 3.83
C LYS A 11 -20.93 -12.58 3.18
N VAL A 12 -21.97 -12.67 3.99
CA VAL A 12 -23.34 -12.85 3.53
C VAL A 12 -24.00 -11.48 3.45
N LEU A 13 -24.39 -11.09 2.24
CA LEU A 13 -25.28 -9.97 2.01
C LEU A 13 -26.72 -10.49 2.05
N ASP A 14 -27.48 -10.03 3.05
CA ASP A 14 -28.91 -10.24 3.15
C ASP A 14 -29.65 -9.38 2.12
N THR A 15 -29.55 -9.77 0.86
CA THR A 15 -30.43 -9.28 -0.21
C THR A 15 -31.71 -10.13 -0.20
N SER A 16 -32.89 -9.51 -0.25
CA SER A 16 -34.16 -10.23 -0.39
C SER A 16 -34.52 -10.36 -1.87
N PRO A 17 -34.97 -11.52 -2.40
CA PRO A 17 -35.27 -12.79 -1.71
C PRO A 17 -34.10 -13.78 -1.62
N VAL A 18 -32.94 -13.44 -2.18
CA VAL A 18 -31.78 -14.36 -2.31
C VAL A 18 -30.60 -13.85 -1.51
N ARG A 19 -30.10 -14.66 -0.56
CA ARG A 19 -28.87 -14.34 0.17
C ARG A 19 -27.69 -14.46 -0.78
N THR A 20 -26.99 -13.35 -1.02
CA THR A 20 -25.80 -13.34 -1.87
C THR A 20 -24.58 -13.50 -0.97
N MET A 21 -23.71 -14.44 -1.30
CA MET A 21 -22.44 -14.59 -0.60
C MET A 21 -21.34 -13.97 -1.46
N ILE A 22 -20.50 -13.15 -0.83
CA ILE A 22 -19.35 -12.52 -1.45
C ILE A 22 -18.09 -12.90 -0.71
N CYS A 23 -16.99 -13.04 -1.46
CA CYS A 23 -15.66 -13.22 -0.90
C CYS A 23 -14.94 -11.88 -0.89
N GLU A 24 -14.35 -11.51 0.23
CA GLU A 24 -13.55 -10.30 0.39
C GLU A 24 -12.20 -10.67 1.00
N CYS A 25 -11.11 -10.06 0.53
CA CYS A 25 -9.80 -10.26 1.14
C CYS A 25 -9.80 -9.71 2.58
N ILE A 26 -9.15 -10.42 3.50
CA ILE A 26 -8.97 -9.92 4.87
C ILE A 26 -8.11 -8.64 4.87
N PRO A 27 -8.21 -7.77 5.89
CA PRO A 27 -7.44 -6.52 5.93
C PRO A 27 -5.94 -6.74 5.70
N GLY A 28 -5.35 -5.92 4.83
CA GLY A 28 -3.93 -6.05 4.45
C GLY A 28 -3.65 -7.07 3.35
N TYR A 29 -4.68 -7.69 2.76
CA TYR A 29 -4.58 -8.60 1.62
C TYR A 29 -5.40 -8.07 0.44
N ARG A 30 -4.95 -8.37 -0.79
CA ARG A 30 -5.63 -8.05 -2.06
C ARG A 30 -5.37 -9.15 -3.07
N GLY A 31 -6.16 -9.16 -4.13
CA GLY A 31 -6.11 -10.18 -5.17
C GLY A 31 -7.51 -10.68 -5.49
N ASN A 32 -7.60 -11.90 -6.01
CA ASN A 32 -8.88 -12.52 -6.31
C ASN A 32 -9.37 -13.31 -5.08
N ALA A 33 -10.33 -12.75 -4.33
CA ALA A 33 -10.86 -13.35 -3.10
C ALA A 33 -11.52 -14.73 -3.28
N VAL A 34 -11.87 -15.14 -4.51
CA VAL A 34 -12.38 -16.48 -4.81
C VAL A 34 -11.25 -17.51 -4.94
N VAL A 35 -10.06 -17.07 -5.37
CA VAL A 35 -8.90 -17.94 -5.62
C VAL A 35 -7.91 -17.85 -4.48
N ARG A 36 -7.37 -16.65 -4.24
CA ARG A 36 -6.36 -16.33 -3.23
C ARG A 36 -6.17 -14.82 -3.15
N CYS A 37 -6.03 -14.34 -1.92
CA CYS A 37 -5.51 -13.01 -1.63
C CYS A 37 -4.07 -13.12 -1.17
N ASP A 38 -3.23 -12.24 -1.69
CA ASP A 38 -1.84 -12.08 -1.30
C ASP A 38 -1.71 -10.87 -0.39
N LYS A 39 -0.74 -10.95 0.53
CA LYS A 39 -0.44 -9.85 1.44
C LYS A 39 -0.11 -8.64 0.57
N THR A 40 -0.95 -7.63 0.66
CA THR A 40 -0.75 -6.39 -0.07
C THR A 40 0.33 -5.65 0.67
N ASN A 41 1.40 -5.29 -0.04
CA ASN A 41 2.19 -4.14 0.36
C ASN A 41 1.30 -2.91 0.13
N VAL A 42 0.37 -2.68 1.06
CA VAL A 42 -0.16 -1.33 1.26
C VAL A 42 1.08 -0.50 1.53
N CYS A 43 1.23 0.65 0.88
CA CYS A 43 2.42 1.47 1.05
C CYS A 43 2.82 1.48 2.52
N PRO A 44 4.05 1.07 2.86
CA PRO A 44 4.48 0.97 4.24
C PRO A 44 4.32 2.34 4.91
N VAL A 45 3.17 2.54 5.55
CA VAL A 45 2.84 3.78 6.28
C VAL A 45 3.82 3.94 7.45
N GLU A 46 4.30 2.81 7.98
CA GLU A 46 5.41 2.73 8.93
C GLU A 46 6.73 3.32 8.39
N LYS A 47 6.94 3.30 7.06
CA LYS A 47 8.04 3.97 6.36
C LYS A 47 7.66 5.38 5.87
N GLY A 48 6.46 5.87 6.17
CA GLY A 48 6.02 7.22 5.80
C GLY A 48 5.61 7.41 4.34
N GLU A 49 5.39 6.31 3.60
CA GLU A 49 4.91 6.38 2.22
C GLU A 49 3.39 6.62 2.16
N ILE A 50 2.97 7.38 1.14
CA ILE A 50 1.56 7.66 0.82
C ILE A 50 1.23 7.14 -0.58
N ILE A 51 -0.06 6.87 -0.82
CA ILE A 51 -0.55 6.46 -2.13
C ILE A 51 -0.85 7.73 -2.94
N ASP A 52 -0.32 7.82 -4.16
CA ASP A 52 -0.65 8.89 -5.12
C ASP A 52 -2.01 8.67 -5.80
N GLU A 53 -2.43 9.59 -6.68
CA GLU A 53 -3.68 9.48 -7.44
C GLU A 53 -3.70 8.29 -8.44
N TYR A 54 -2.53 7.74 -8.76
CA TYR A 54 -2.35 6.60 -9.66
C TYR A 54 -2.21 5.26 -8.92
N GLY A 55 -2.19 5.26 -7.58
CA GLY A 55 -2.04 4.07 -6.76
C GLY A 55 -0.60 3.67 -6.43
N ASN A 56 0.39 4.52 -6.72
CA ASN A 56 1.81 4.26 -6.43
C ASN A 56 2.19 4.72 -5.01
N CYS A 57 3.18 4.04 -4.42
CA CYS A 57 3.77 4.44 -3.14
C CYS A 57 4.86 5.48 -3.34
N ILE A 58 4.61 6.69 -2.85
CA ILE A 58 5.54 7.80 -2.93
C ILE A 58 5.79 8.40 -1.55
N CYS A 59 6.94 9.06 -1.37
CA CYS A 59 7.13 9.91 -0.20
C CYS A 59 6.28 11.19 -0.34
N PRO A 60 5.73 11.73 0.76
CA PRO A 60 4.99 12.98 0.73
C PRO A 60 5.87 14.13 0.20
N PRO A 61 5.27 15.16 -0.42
CA PRO A 61 6.01 16.29 -0.99
C PRO A 61 6.99 16.90 0.01
N GLY A 62 8.25 17.06 -0.41
CA GLY A 62 9.34 17.56 0.45
C GLY A 62 10.00 16.49 1.31
N SER A 63 9.66 15.22 1.13
CA SER A 63 10.34 14.06 1.74
C SER A 63 10.88 13.13 0.65
N ALA A 64 11.92 12.38 1.00
CA ALA A 64 12.55 11.37 0.14
C ALA A 64 13.10 10.23 1.01
N LYS A 65 13.48 9.11 0.39
CA LYS A 65 13.96 7.94 1.11
C LYS A 65 15.36 8.16 1.69
N ASP A 66 15.62 7.63 2.88
CA ASP A 66 16.96 7.48 3.45
C ASP A 66 17.55 6.09 3.15
N GLU A 67 18.73 5.77 3.70
CA GLU A 67 19.40 4.48 3.55
C GLU A 67 18.61 3.27 4.09
N THR A 68 17.56 3.52 4.91
CA THR A 68 16.66 2.51 5.45
C THR A 68 15.33 2.43 4.70
N GLU A 69 15.22 3.14 3.57
CA GLU A 69 14.01 3.29 2.75
C GLU A 69 12.85 3.98 3.48
N VAL A 70 13.14 4.79 4.52
CA VAL A 70 12.13 5.55 5.25
C VAL A 70 12.03 6.96 4.66
N CYS A 71 10.80 7.46 4.48
CA CYS A 71 10.57 8.82 4.01
C CYS A 71 10.96 9.84 5.10
N VAL A 72 12.02 10.58 4.84
CA VAL A 72 12.52 11.66 5.70
C VAL A 72 12.44 13.02 4.99
N PRO A 73 12.29 14.13 5.73
CA PRO A 73 12.23 15.47 5.13
C PRO A 73 13.52 15.82 4.35
N CYS A 74 13.38 16.04 3.04
CA CYS A 74 14.48 16.40 2.15
C CYS A 74 14.43 17.90 1.80
N ARG A 75 14.98 18.74 2.69
CA ARG A 75 14.96 20.19 2.54
C ARG A 75 16.06 20.67 1.59
N LYS A 76 15.66 21.17 0.41
CA LYS A 76 16.58 21.83 -0.55
C LYS A 76 17.39 22.98 0.05
N GLN A 77 16.81 23.71 1.01
CA GLN A 77 17.50 24.80 1.71
C GLN A 77 18.70 24.33 2.54
N SER A 78 18.77 23.05 2.89
CA SER A 78 19.88 22.45 3.63
C SER A 78 20.97 21.88 2.70
N GLY A 79 20.92 22.17 1.38
CA GLY A 79 21.87 21.62 0.41
C GLY A 79 21.59 20.17 0.02
N MET A 80 20.38 19.66 0.29
CA MET A 80 19.99 18.29 -0.06
C MET A 80 19.14 18.26 -1.34
N ILE A 81 19.36 17.26 -2.19
CA ILE A 81 18.62 17.02 -3.44
C ILE A 81 18.07 15.60 -3.44
N ILE A 82 16.98 15.39 -4.18
CA ILE A 82 16.42 14.07 -4.42
C ILE A 82 17.10 13.52 -5.68
N ASN A 83 17.74 12.35 -5.60
CA ASN A 83 18.35 11.70 -6.77
C ASN A 83 17.28 11.03 -7.68
N GLU A 84 17.71 10.46 -8.81
CA GLU A 84 16.80 9.78 -9.76
C GLU A 84 16.10 8.54 -9.15
N GLU A 85 16.68 7.97 -8.09
CA GLU A 85 16.15 6.82 -7.36
C GLU A 85 15.19 7.21 -6.23
N GLY A 86 14.99 8.51 -5.97
CA GLY A 86 14.06 9.00 -4.95
C GLY A 86 14.64 9.12 -3.53
N TYR A 87 15.97 9.08 -3.38
CA TYR A 87 16.69 9.26 -2.11
C TYR A 87 17.11 10.70 -1.87
N CYS A 88 17.13 11.10 -0.59
CA CYS A 88 17.67 12.38 -0.18
C CYS A 88 19.20 12.31 -0.04
N VAL A 89 19.93 13.06 -0.86
CA VAL A 89 21.41 13.08 -0.86
C VAL A 89 21.93 14.52 -0.85
N CYS A 90 23.17 14.74 -0.39
CA CYS A 90 23.80 16.05 -0.45
C CYS A 90 24.13 16.45 -1.89
N ALA A 91 23.81 17.69 -2.27
CA ALA A 91 24.31 18.29 -3.51
C ALA A 91 25.78 18.70 -3.30
N LEU A 92 26.70 17.88 -3.81
CA LEU A 92 28.13 18.18 -3.90
C LEU A 92 28.41 19.22 -4.98
#